data_AF-A0A1W9S568-F1
#
_entry.id   AF-A0A1W9S568-F1
#
_cell.length_a   1.000
_cell.length_b   1.000
_cell.length_c   1.000
_cell.angle_alpha   90.00
_cell.angle_beta   90.00
_cell.angle_gamma   90.00
#
_symmetry.space_group_name_H-M   'P 1'
#
loop_
_entity.id
_entity.type
_entity.pdbx_description
1 polymer ?
#
loop_
_entity_poly.entity_id
_entity_poly.type
_entity_poly.pdbx_seq_one_letter_code
_entity_poly.pdbx_strand_id
1 'polypeptide(L)'
;MNTKIKNESGVVLIICLAVLLMLSLIGIASITTSNNDMQIADNEMKATGAFYAAESGLEQAASAIITSYENEGVPPSPLPADTTSEFNYTYGYSVTDDGPAQNAQLNSGAYKGLYGLVKSFTINSVGIDNSNIAGVELEMQIQDALIPIFQFAVFYEYDLEIAPGPDMTLGGRVHTNGDMYLQAGSNLYIDSYLTAAGNIYHGTKPGSGSGTATRDVWIMDDNGVYQTMKNADGTFLDSRDDDWVNESLARWGGRVEDGNHGITPLYMPVVVDGPATDLIDRADGNPDSYENVAGLKFIDGQAYYNTGGDTWVDVTT
;
A
#
# COMPACT_ATOMS: atom_id res chain seq x y z
N MET A 1 -92.68 25.07 34.83
CA MET A 1 -91.70 24.03 35.21
C MET A 1 -90.34 24.44 34.66
N ASN A 2 -89.34 24.49 35.54
CA ASN A 2 -87.99 25.02 35.31
C ASN A 2 -87.29 24.47 34.07
N THR A 3 -86.99 25.32 33.10
CA THR A 3 -85.94 25.10 32.11
C THR A 3 -84.59 25.46 32.72
N LYS A 4 -83.83 24.44 33.15
CA LYS A 4 -82.41 24.59 33.50
C LYS A 4 -81.65 25.02 32.24
N ILE A 5 -81.22 26.27 32.18
CA ILE A 5 -80.23 26.73 31.21
C ILE A 5 -78.91 26.03 31.56
N LYS A 6 -78.46 25.12 30.69
CA LYS A 6 -77.18 24.44 30.83
C LYS A 6 -76.04 25.41 30.49
N ASN A 7 -75.18 25.64 31.47
CA ASN A 7 -74.01 26.52 31.40
C ASN A 7 -72.81 25.79 30.75
N GLU A 8 -72.92 25.34 29.50
CA GLU A 8 -71.87 24.59 28.78
C GLU A 8 -71.06 25.47 27.79
N SER A 9 -71.51 26.70 27.51
CA SER A 9 -70.91 27.60 26.51
C SER A 9 -69.59 28.27 26.95
N GLY A 10 -69.33 28.40 28.27
CA GLY A 10 -68.09 29.00 28.79
C GLY A 10 -66.88 28.06 28.76
N VAL A 11 -67.13 26.74 28.86
CA VAL A 11 -66.08 25.71 28.86
C VAL A 11 -65.47 25.52 27.46
N VAL A 12 -66.27 25.70 26.40
CA VAL A 12 -65.80 25.60 25.01
C VAL A 12 -64.73 26.65 24.70
N LEU A 13 -64.90 27.89 25.16
CA LEU A 13 -63.92 28.97 24.96
C LEU A 13 -62.58 28.65 25.63
N ILE A 14 -62.63 28.11 26.86
CA ILE A 14 -61.43 27.71 27.62
C ILE A 14 -60.71 26.56 26.92
N ILE A 15 -61.45 25.55 26.42
CA ILE A 15 -60.88 24.44 25.67
C ILE A 15 -60.25 24.93 24.36
N CYS A 16 -60.93 25.80 23.61
CA CYS A 16 -60.38 26.39 22.39
C CYS A 16 -59.10 27.19 22.66
N LEU A 17 -59.07 28.00 23.73
CA LEU A 17 -57.87 28.73 24.15
C LEU A 17 -56.73 27.78 24.56
N ALA A 18 -57.04 26.72 25.31
CA ALA A 18 -56.05 25.73 25.72
C ALA A 18 -55.47 24.99 24.51
N VAL A 19 -56.30 24.60 23.54
CA VAL A 19 -55.86 23.95 22.30
C VAL A 19 -55.02 24.89 21.44
N LEU A 20 -55.44 26.16 21.28
CA LEU A 20 -54.66 27.17 20.55
C LEU A 20 -53.30 27.43 21.19
N LEU A 21 -53.25 27.48 22.52
CA LEU A 21 -52.01 27.64 23.27
C LEU A 21 -51.10 26.41 23.15
N MET A 22 -51.65 25.20 23.15
CA MET A 22 -50.86 23.99 22.88
C MET A 22 -50.32 24.00 21.45
N LEU A 23 -51.14 24.33 20.45
CA LEU A 23 -50.74 24.40 19.06
C LEU A 23 -49.66 25.46 18.82
N SER A 24 -49.73 26.61 19.50
CA SER A 24 -48.69 27.64 19.40
C SER A 24 -47.38 27.18 20.03
N LEU A 25 -47.43 26.52 21.20
CA LEU A 25 -46.24 25.95 21.83
C LEU A 25 -45.60 24.85 20.98
N ILE A 26 -46.39 23.97 20.38
CA ILE A 26 -45.92 22.95 19.44
C ILE A 26 -45.30 23.62 18.20
N GLY A 27 -45.97 24.62 17.63
CA GLY A 27 -45.47 25.35 16.46
C GLY A 27 -44.13 26.05 16.72
N ILE A 28 -43.98 26.70 17.88
CA ILE A 28 -42.71 27.32 18.30
C ILE A 28 -41.63 26.24 18.47
N ALA A 29 -41.95 25.16 19.19
CA ALA A 29 -41.01 24.06 19.39
C ALA A 29 -40.55 23.45 18.06
N SER A 30 -41.47 23.22 17.12
CA SER A 30 -41.15 22.69 15.78
C SER A 30 -40.24 23.62 14.99
N ILE A 31 -40.49 24.94 15.00
CA ILE A 31 -39.62 25.91 14.29
C ILE A 31 -38.21 25.91 14.91
N THR A 32 -38.11 25.89 16.24
CA THR A 32 -36.81 25.83 16.92
C THR A 32 -36.07 24.54 16.58
N THR A 33 -36.74 23.39 16.61
CA THR A 33 -36.15 22.11 16.20
C THR A 33 -35.68 22.16 14.75
N SER A 34 -36.48 22.67 13.81
CA SER A 34 -36.08 22.79 12.40
C SER A 34 -34.88 23.71 12.20
N ASN A 35 -34.80 24.83 12.94
CA ASN A 35 -33.64 25.72 12.87
C ASN A 35 -32.37 25.02 13.39
N ASN A 36 -32.48 24.25 14.48
CA ASN A 36 -31.37 23.48 15.01
C ASN A 36 -30.94 22.38 14.02
N ASP A 37 -31.87 21.64 13.44
CA ASP A 37 -31.58 20.60 12.45
C ASP A 37 -30.89 21.18 11.21
N MET A 38 -31.33 22.35 10.73
CA MET A 38 -30.66 23.06 9.65
C MET A 38 -29.24 23.49 10.02
N GLN A 39 -29.01 24.00 11.24
CA GLN A 39 -27.67 24.37 11.69
C GLN A 39 -26.75 23.15 11.83
N ILE A 40 -27.27 22.03 12.34
CA ILE A 40 -26.51 20.77 12.42
C ILE A 40 -26.14 20.30 11.02
N ALA A 41 -27.08 20.28 10.08
CA ALA A 41 -26.81 19.90 8.70
C ALA A 41 -25.79 20.82 8.02
N ASP A 42 -25.85 22.12 8.25
CA ASP A 42 -24.88 23.10 7.71
C ASP A 42 -23.47 22.86 8.30
N ASN A 43 -23.37 22.62 9.60
CA ASN A 43 -22.10 22.29 10.26
C ASN A 43 -21.52 20.97 9.73
N GLU A 44 -22.34 19.94 9.51
CA GLU A 44 -21.93 18.65 8.95
C GLU A 44 -21.36 18.81 7.53
N MET A 45 -22.03 19.60 6.68
CA MET A 45 -21.54 19.91 5.34
C MET A 45 -20.20 20.64 5.38
N LYS A 46 -20.04 21.61 6.28
CA LYS A 46 -18.77 22.34 6.47
C LYS A 46 -17.66 21.44 7.00
N ALA A 47 -17.96 20.54 7.93
CA ALA A 47 -17.01 19.57 8.46
C ALA A 47 -16.54 18.61 7.36
N THR A 48 -17.47 18.14 6.51
CA THR A 48 -17.15 17.31 5.34
C THR A 48 -16.25 18.05 4.35
N GLY A 49 -16.53 19.32 4.07
CA GLY A 49 -15.66 20.12 3.19
C GLY A 49 -14.29 20.43 3.79
N ALA A 50 -14.22 20.66 5.10
CA ALA A 50 -12.96 20.82 5.83
C ALA A 50 -12.12 19.53 5.81
N PHE A 51 -12.77 18.36 5.89
CA PHE A 51 -12.12 17.06 5.73
C PHE A 51 -11.46 16.93 4.35
N TYR A 52 -12.18 17.22 3.26
CA TYR A 52 -11.60 17.18 1.91
C TYR A 52 -10.50 18.21 1.70
N ALA A 53 -10.60 19.38 2.35
CA ALA A 53 -9.53 20.37 2.33
C ALA A 53 -8.26 19.82 3.02
N ALA A 54 -8.39 19.19 4.19
CA ALA A 54 -7.27 18.55 4.89
C ALA A 54 -6.66 17.40 4.06
N GLU A 55 -7.48 16.56 3.43
CA GLU A 55 -7.03 15.48 2.55
C GLU A 55 -6.22 16.03 1.36
N SER A 56 -6.66 17.15 0.77
CA SER A 56 -5.93 17.82 -0.30
C SER A 56 -4.53 18.27 0.14
N GLY A 57 -4.37 18.73 1.39
CA GLY A 57 -3.07 19.08 1.94
C GLY A 57 -2.16 17.86 2.16
N LEU A 58 -2.72 16.73 2.61
CA LEU A 58 -1.98 15.46 2.72
C LEU A 58 -1.47 14.99 1.36
N GLU A 59 -2.33 14.97 0.35
CA GLU A 59 -1.99 14.50 -1.00
C GLU A 59 -0.92 15.37 -1.66
N GLN A 60 -0.99 16.70 -1.50
CA GLN A 60 0.05 17.60 -2.02
C GLN A 60 1.41 17.38 -1.37
N ALA A 61 1.43 17.25 -0.03
CA ALA A 61 2.65 16.98 0.70
C ALA A 61 3.25 15.62 0.34
N ALA A 62 2.43 14.58 0.25
CA ALA A 62 2.85 13.23 -0.15
C ALA A 62 3.40 13.22 -1.58
N SER A 63 2.69 13.84 -2.51
CA SER A 63 3.10 13.98 -3.92
C SER A 63 4.46 14.68 -4.06
N ALA A 64 4.70 15.76 -3.31
CA ALA A 64 5.98 16.45 -3.32
C ALA A 64 7.13 15.56 -2.83
N ILE A 65 6.90 14.74 -1.80
CA ILE A 65 7.91 13.82 -1.27
C ILE A 65 8.18 12.69 -2.26
N ILE A 66 7.13 12.05 -2.78
CA ILE A 66 7.24 10.99 -3.80
C ILE A 66 8.01 11.51 -5.02
N THR A 67 7.63 12.67 -5.56
CA THR A 67 8.29 13.27 -6.72
C THR A 67 9.78 13.54 -6.48
N SER A 68 10.15 13.98 -5.27
CA SER A 68 11.56 14.22 -4.92
C SER A 68 12.35 12.92 -4.85
N TYR A 69 11.79 11.86 -4.27
CA TYR A 69 12.44 10.56 -4.25
C TYR A 69 12.56 9.94 -5.65
N GLU A 70 11.55 10.08 -6.50
CA GLU A 70 11.58 9.58 -7.88
C GLU A 70 12.64 10.28 -8.74
N ASN A 71 12.83 11.59 -8.57
CA ASN A 71 13.72 12.38 -9.43
C ASN A 71 15.12 12.59 -8.84
N GLU A 72 15.26 12.70 -7.52
CA GLU A 72 16.51 13.08 -6.84
C GLU A 72 17.02 12.00 -5.88
N GLY A 73 16.20 10.99 -5.54
CA GLY A 73 16.57 9.93 -4.59
C GLY A 73 16.77 10.41 -3.15
N VAL A 74 16.34 11.63 -2.84
CA VAL A 74 16.47 12.29 -1.53
C VAL A 74 15.19 13.03 -1.17
N PRO A 75 14.89 13.24 0.12
CA PRO A 75 13.72 14.01 0.51
C PRO A 75 13.85 15.49 0.14
N PRO A 76 12.73 16.19 -0.09
CA PRO A 76 12.74 17.61 -0.40
C PRO A 76 13.44 18.43 0.68
N SER A 77 14.20 19.45 0.27
CA SER A 77 14.82 20.42 1.17
C SER A 77 14.56 21.85 0.66
N PRO A 78 13.72 22.66 1.34
CA PRO A 78 13.04 22.38 2.60
C PRO A 78 11.93 21.33 2.48
N LEU A 79 11.55 20.70 3.60
CA LEU A 79 10.39 19.81 3.64
C LEU A 79 9.12 20.58 3.25
N PRO A 80 8.15 19.93 2.57
CA PRO A 80 6.94 20.59 2.12
C PRO A 80 6.12 21.15 3.28
N ALA A 81 5.79 22.42 3.19
CA ALA A 81 4.82 23.06 4.07
C ALA A 81 4.20 24.23 3.31
N ASP A 82 2.88 24.31 3.31
CA ASP A 82 2.16 25.43 2.68
C ASP A 82 0.79 25.64 3.34
N THR A 83 0.14 26.75 3.01
CA THR A 83 -1.25 27.03 3.35
C THR A 83 -1.95 27.69 2.17
N THR A 84 -2.99 27.01 1.70
CA THR A 84 -3.75 27.41 0.51
C THR A 84 -5.21 27.58 0.86
N SER A 85 -5.81 28.64 0.32
CA SER A 85 -7.25 28.89 0.42
C SER A 85 -7.88 28.71 -0.96
N GLU A 86 -8.87 27.83 -1.04
CA GLU A 86 -9.60 27.57 -2.28
C GLU A 86 -11.11 27.54 -2.00
N PHE A 87 -11.87 28.34 -2.76
CA PHE A 87 -13.29 28.55 -2.54
C PHE A 87 -13.63 28.98 -1.11
N ASN A 88 -14.38 28.15 -0.38
CA ASN A 88 -14.85 28.40 0.99
C ASN A 88 -14.02 27.68 2.04
N TYR A 89 -12.91 27.05 1.66
CA TYR A 89 -12.08 26.27 2.56
C TYR A 89 -10.62 26.71 2.47
N THR A 90 -9.90 26.50 3.57
CA THR A 90 -8.46 26.71 3.64
C THR A 90 -7.84 25.45 4.21
N TYR A 91 -6.76 24.99 3.60
CA TYR A 91 -5.96 23.90 4.15
C TYR A 91 -4.51 24.33 4.30
N GLY A 92 -3.91 23.94 5.43
CA GLY A 92 -2.49 24.02 5.67
C GLY A 92 -1.92 22.62 5.84
N TYR A 93 -0.69 22.41 5.38
CA TYR A 93 0.03 21.16 5.64
C TYR A 93 1.47 21.45 6.04
N SER A 94 2.04 20.51 6.79
CA SER A 94 3.44 20.52 7.17
C SER A 94 3.96 19.10 7.31
N VAL A 95 5.21 18.90 6.91
CA VAL A 95 5.89 17.61 6.98
C VAL A 95 6.96 17.67 8.06
N THR A 96 7.00 16.64 8.90
CA THR A 96 8.04 16.43 9.91
C THR A 96 8.87 15.21 9.54
N ASP A 97 10.19 15.33 9.69
CA ASP A 97 11.13 14.22 9.58
C ASP A 97 11.13 13.42 10.89
N ASP A 98 10.84 12.11 10.81
CA ASP A 98 10.73 11.23 11.98
C ASP A 98 12.11 10.73 12.50
N GLY A 99 13.21 11.24 11.94
CA GLY A 99 14.57 10.93 12.36
C GLY A 99 15.39 10.20 11.28
N PRO A 100 16.62 9.78 11.60
CA PRO A 100 17.51 9.15 10.63
C PRO A 100 16.92 7.84 10.09
N ALA A 101 17.19 7.54 8.81
CA ALA A 101 16.74 6.28 8.20
C ALA A 101 17.29 5.06 8.97
N GLN A 102 16.46 4.03 9.13
CA GLN A 102 16.77 2.83 9.90
C GLN A 102 16.64 1.59 9.04
N ASN A 103 17.50 0.59 9.27
CA ASN A 103 17.29 -0.72 8.67
C ASN A 103 16.07 -1.36 9.34
N ALA A 104 15.04 -1.63 8.54
CA ALA A 104 13.81 -2.23 9.01
C ALA A 104 13.25 -3.21 7.97
N GLN A 105 12.49 -4.19 8.46
CA GLN A 105 11.67 -5.02 7.60
C GLN A 105 10.36 -4.28 7.32
N LEU A 106 9.95 -4.24 6.06
CA LEU A 106 8.68 -3.67 5.65
C LEU A 106 7.55 -4.59 6.06
N ASN A 107 6.54 -4.06 6.74
CA ASN A 107 5.49 -4.87 7.36
C ASN A 107 4.17 -4.89 6.57
N SER A 108 4.06 -4.08 5.52
CA SER A 108 2.83 -3.86 4.76
C SER A 108 3.11 -3.53 3.29
N GLY A 109 2.06 -3.61 2.47
CA GLY A 109 2.11 -3.31 1.04
C GLY A 109 2.86 -4.37 0.22
N ALA A 110 3.09 -4.06 -1.06
CA ALA A 110 3.73 -4.97 -2.01
C ALA A 110 5.18 -5.35 -1.62
N TYR A 111 5.83 -4.54 -0.78
CA TYR A 111 7.19 -4.74 -0.32
C TYR A 111 7.31 -5.55 0.98
N LYS A 112 6.21 -6.12 1.48
CA LYS A 112 6.16 -6.81 2.77
C LYS A 112 7.22 -7.91 2.90
N GLY A 113 7.87 -7.89 4.05
CA GLY A 113 8.93 -8.79 4.49
C GLY A 113 10.31 -8.53 3.86
N LEU A 114 10.44 -7.56 2.95
CA LEU A 114 11.74 -7.10 2.45
C LEU A 114 12.41 -6.24 3.52
N TYR A 115 13.73 -6.34 3.63
CA TYR A 115 14.51 -5.41 4.42
C TYR A 115 14.89 -4.20 3.57
N GLY A 116 14.81 -3.03 4.16
CA GLY A 116 15.23 -1.80 3.51
C GLY A 116 15.78 -0.80 4.53
N LEU A 117 16.51 0.18 4.02
CA LEU A 117 16.80 1.39 4.77
C LEU A 117 15.55 2.28 4.65
N VAL A 118 14.77 2.35 5.73
CA VAL A 118 13.48 3.02 5.78
C VAL A 118 13.63 4.41 6.38
N LYS A 119 13.11 5.41 5.68
CA LYS A 119 12.98 6.80 6.14
C LYS A 119 11.50 7.12 6.29
N SER A 120 11.12 7.71 7.42
CA SER A 120 9.72 8.03 7.72
C SER A 120 9.51 9.54 7.85
N PHE A 121 8.35 9.99 7.40
CA PHE A 121 7.89 11.36 7.56
C PHE A 121 6.44 11.37 8.03
N THR A 122 6.14 12.29 8.93
CA THR A 122 4.77 12.54 9.38
C THR A 122 4.25 13.82 8.73
N ILE A 123 3.17 13.69 7.97
CA ILE A 123 2.44 14.78 7.34
C ILE A 123 1.25 15.13 8.23
N ASN A 124 1.18 16.38 8.65
CA ASN A 124 0.02 16.94 9.34
C ASN A 124 -0.68 17.92 8.40
N SER A 125 -1.98 17.76 8.19
CA SER A 125 -2.79 18.72 7.45
C SER A 125 -4.04 19.13 8.23
N VAL A 126 -4.30 20.43 8.22
CA VAL A 126 -5.45 21.04 8.86
C VAL A 126 -6.30 21.72 7.78
N GLY A 127 -7.53 21.27 7.62
CA GLY A 127 -8.54 21.88 6.77
C GLY A 127 -9.58 22.61 7.60
N ILE A 128 -9.95 23.83 7.20
CA ILE A 128 -10.94 24.66 7.89
C ILE A 128 -11.91 25.28 6.88
N ASP A 129 -13.18 25.43 7.28
CA ASP A 129 -14.10 26.35 6.60
C ASP A 129 -13.67 27.80 6.86
N ASN A 130 -13.80 28.67 5.87
CA ASN A 130 -13.41 30.08 5.96
C ASN A 130 -14.24 30.88 6.98
N SER A 131 -15.41 30.36 7.38
CA SER A 131 -16.21 30.91 8.49
C SER A 131 -15.72 30.45 9.87
N ASN A 132 -14.73 29.57 9.92
CA ASN A 132 -14.10 28.99 11.11
C ASN A 132 -15.10 28.31 12.06
N ILE A 133 -16.14 27.69 11.49
CA ILE A 133 -17.18 26.96 12.22
C ILE A 133 -16.80 25.48 12.36
N ALA A 134 -16.16 24.92 11.33
CA ALA A 134 -15.69 23.54 11.30
C ALA A 134 -14.22 23.48 10.87
N GLY A 135 -13.48 22.55 11.48
CA GLY A 135 -12.10 22.26 11.15
C GLY A 135 -11.78 20.79 11.40
N VAL A 136 -10.88 20.25 10.59
CA VAL A 136 -10.43 18.87 10.64
C VAL A 136 -8.90 18.87 10.58
N GLU A 137 -8.28 18.06 11.41
CA GLU A 137 -6.86 17.77 11.39
C GLU A 137 -6.68 16.30 11.04
N LEU A 138 -5.84 16.03 10.05
CA LEU A 138 -5.47 14.68 9.60
C LEU A 138 -3.96 14.52 9.70
N GLU A 139 -3.54 13.33 10.11
CA GLU A 139 -2.14 12.92 10.17
C GLU A 139 -1.96 11.71 9.24
N MET A 140 -0.89 11.73 8.44
CA MET A 140 -0.48 10.62 7.59
C MET A 140 1.01 10.38 7.78
N GLN A 141 1.40 9.13 8.05
CA GLN A 141 2.80 8.72 7.99
C GLN A 141 3.10 8.13 6.62
N ILE A 142 4.17 8.61 6.00
CA ILE A 142 4.71 8.04 4.77
C ILE A 142 6.10 7.45 5.04
N GLN A 143 6.45 6.42 4.28
CA GLN A 143 7.74 5.73 4.39
C GLN A 143 8.35 5.59 3.00
N ASP A 144 9.58 6.04 2.86
CA ASP A 144 10.45 5.68 1.75
C ASP A 144 11.34 4.51 2.20
N ALA A 145 11.58 3.56 1.30
CA ALA A 145 12.35 2.37 1.62
C ALA A 145 13.32 2.03 0.49
N LEU A 146 14.61 2.19 0.76
CA LEU A 146 15.66 1.71 -0.11
C LEU A 146 15.85 0.22 0.12
N ILE A 147 15.30 -0.60 -0.77
CA ILE A 147 15.30 -2.06 -0.69
C ILE A 147 16.40 -2.61 -1.60
N PRO A 148 17.40 -3.32 -1.06
CA PRO A 148 18.41 -3.94 -1.89
C PRO A 148 17.87 -5.11 -2.73
N ILE A 149 18.17 -5.12 -4.03
CA ILE A 149 17.70 -6.12 -5.00
C ILE A 149 18.22 -7.54 -4.72
N PHE A 150 19.38 -7.68 -4.08
CA PHE A 150 19.99 -8.98 -3.80
C PHE A 150 19.20 -9.86 -2.81
N GLN A 151 18.07 -9.37 -2.29
CA GLN A 151 17.12 -10.16 -1.49
C GLN A 151 16.23 -11.07 -2.35
N PHE A 152 16.21 -10.86 -3.67
CA PHE A 152 15.53 -11.71 -4.62
C PHE A 152 16.49 -12.75 -5.20
N ALA A 153 16.08 -14.02 -5.19
CA ALA A 153 16.72 -15.04 -6.03
C ALA A 153 16.34 -14.85 -7.50
N VAL A 154 15.12 -14.39 -7.76
CA VAL A 154 14.63 -14.07 -9.09
C VAL A 154 13.75 -12.81 -8.99
N PHE A 155 14.09 -11.79 -9.77
CA PHE A 155 13.27 -10.61 -10.00
C PHE A 155 13.13 -10.43 -11.51
N TYR A 156 11.92 -10.19 -12.01
CA TYR A 156 11.68 -10.03 -13.44
C TYR A 156 10.64 -8.95 -13.74
N GLU A 157 10.89 -8.13 -14.77
CA GLU A 157 10.03 -6.97 -15.09
C GLU A 157 8.74 -7.34 -15.85
N TYR A 158 8.74 -8.45 -16.57
CA TYR A 158 7.62 -8.87 -17.41
C TYR A 158 7.06 -10.21 -16.94
N ASP A 159 6.57 -11.04 -17.85
CA ASP A 159 6.14 -12.39 -17.51
C ASP A 159 7.34 -13.31 -17.27
N LEU A 160 7.31 -14.06 -16.19
CA LEU A 160 8.36 -15.00 -15.81
C LEU A 160 7.91 -16.43 -16.05
N GLU A 161 8.69 -17.23 -16.80
CA GLU A 161 8.50 -18.69 -16.90
C GLU A 161 9.65 -19.40 -16.18
N ILE A 162 9.34 -20.25 -15.21
CA ILE A 162 10.30 -21.14 -14.54
C ILE A 162 9.87 -22.59 -14.82
N ALA A 163 10.69 -23.30 -15.60
CA ALA A 163 10.41 -24.65 -16.08
C ALA A 163 11.65 -25.57 -16.03
N PRO A 164 12.23 -25.86 -14.85
CA PRO A 164 13.40 -26.72 -14.74
C PRO A 164 13.10 -28.17 -15.17
N GLY A 165 14.06 -28.81 -15.84
CA GLY A 165 14.00 -30.24 -16.14
C GLY A 165 14.38 -31.12 -14.94
N PRO A 166 15.61 -30.99 -14.41
CA PRO A 166 16.03 -31.60 -13.15
C PRO A 166 15.40 -30.92 -11.92
N ASP A 167 15.63 -31.49 -10.73
CA ASP A 167 15.27 -30.81 -9.48
C ASP A 167 16.00 -29.46 -9.37
N MET A 168 15.26 -28.41 -8.99
CA MET A 168 15.80 -27.06 -8.79
C MET A 168 15.27 -26.47 -7.48
N THR A 169 16.13 -25.76 -6.75
CA THR A 169 15.77 -25.05 -5.52
C THR A 169 16.10 -23.57 -5.67
N LEU A 170 15.14 -22.71 -5.34
CA LEU A 170 15.27 -21.26 -5.27
C LEU A 170 15.22 -20.83 -3.81
N GLY A 171 16.40 -20.52 -3.25
CA GLY A 171 16.57 -20.21 -1.82
C GLY A 171 16.15 -18.79 -1.39
N GLY A 172 15.85 -17.91 -2.35
CA GLY A 172 15.47 -16.51 -2.09
C GLY A 172 14.11 -16.17 -2.68
N ARG A 173 13.69 -14.91 -2.53
CA ARG A 173 12.39 -14.45 -3.03
C ARG A 173 12.32 -14.53 -4.55
N VAL A 174 11.15 -14.87 -5.06
CA VAL A 174 10.84 -14.88 -6.48
C VAL A 174 9.73 -13.86 -6.71
N HIS A 175 10.00 -12.88 -7.57
CA HIS A 175 9.04 -11.84 -7.92
C HIS A 175 9.01 -11.58 -9.43
N THR A 176 7.83 -11.27 -9.96
CA THR A 176 7.68 -10.78 -11.33
C THR A 176 6.63 -9.68 -11.43
N ASN A 177 6.91 -8.62 -12.20
CA ASN A 177 6.00 -7.50 -12.44
C ASN A 177 4.89 -7.83 -13.48
N GLY A 178 4.97 -8.98 -14.16
CA GLY A 178 3.94 -9.54 -15.04
C GLY A 178 3.27 -10.80 -14.50
N ASP A 179 2.86 -11.70 -15.39
CA ASP A 179 2.34 -13.03 -15.03
C ASP A 179 3.50 -14.02 -14.76
N MET A 180 3.31 -14.93 -13.82
CA MET A 180 4.24 -15.99 -13.49
C MET A 180 3.73 -17.36 -13.96
N TYR A 181 4.59 -18.13 -14.63
CA TYR A 181 4.29 -19.46 -15.15
C TYR A 181 5.29 -20.47 -14.56
N LEU A 182 4.79 -21.41 -13.77
CA LEU A 182 5.60 -22.36 -13.02
C LEU A 182 5.26 -23.79 -13.43
N GLN A 183 6.28 -24.57 -13.78
CA GLN A 183 6.16 -26.01 -13.93
C GLN A 183 7.49 -26.68 -13.64
N ALA A 184 7.48 -28.00 -13.43
CA ALA A 184 8.71 -28.76 -13.24
C ALA A 184 8.68 -30.08 -14.00
N GLY A 185 9.83 -30.44 -14.58
CA GLY A 185 10.09 -31.77 -15.14
C GLY A 185 10.37 -32.82 -14.06
N SER A 186 11.02 -32.43 -12.96
CA SER A 186 11.26 -33.26 -11.77
C SER A 186 10.62 -32.64 -10.54
N ASN A 187 11.21 -31.65 -9.88
CA ASN A 187 10.57 -30.82 -8.85
C ASN A 187 11.16 -29.41 -8.88
N LEU A 188 10.35 -28.42 -8.51
CA LEU A 188 10.79 -27.06 -8.22
C LEU A 188 10.51 -26.77 -6.75
N TYR A 189 11.52 -26.32 -6.02
CA TYR A 189 11.40 -25.92 -4.62
C TYR A 189 11.64 -24.41 -4.50
N ILE A 190 10.77 -23.72 -3.79
CA ILE A 190 10.89 -22.29 -3.47
C ILE A 190 10.84 -22.14 -1.95
N ASP A 191 11.93 -21.65 -1.38
CA ASP A 191 12.15 -21.66 0.07
C ASP A 191 11.60 -20.38 0.73
N SER A 192 11.20 -19.41 -0.09
CA SER A 192 10.81 -18.05 0.31
C SER A 192 9.51 -17.59 -0.35
N TYR A 193 9.26 -16.28 -0.33
CA TYR A 193 8.11 -15.66 -0.98
C TYR A 193 8.13 -15.86 -2.49
N LEU A 194 6.96 -16.14 -3.04
CA LEU A 194 6.66 -16.25 -4.46
C LEU A 194 5.54 -15.25 -4.77
N THR A 195 5.87 -14.17 -5.49
CA THR A 195 4.91 -13.07 -5.71
C THR A 195 4.86 -12.64 -7.17
N ALA A 196 3.68 -12.22 -7.64
CA ALA A 196 3.52 -11.67 -8.98
C ALA A 196 2.61 -10.43 -8.92
N ALA A 197 2.91 -9.38 -9.70
CA ALA A 197 1.96 -8.29 -9.88
C ALA A 197 0.81 -8.68 -10.84
N GLY A 198 1.08 -9.60 -11.76
CA GLY A 198 0.07 -10.31 -12.54
C GLY A 198 -0.45 -11.54 -11.81
N ASN A 199 -0.74 -12.60 -12.55
CA ASN A 199 -1.27 -13.86 -12.03
C ASN A 199 -0.17 -14.92 -11.88
N ILE A 200 -0.36 -15.88 -10.99
CA ILE A 200 0.51 -17.06 -10.84
C ILE A 200 -0.20 -18.28 -11.42
N TYR A 201 0.43 -18.93 -12.40
CA TYR A 201 -0.11 -20.09 -13.08
C TYR A 201 0.79 -21.30 -12.93
N HIS A 202 0.18 -22.47 -12.74
CA HIS A 202 0.85 -23.72 -13.08
C HIS A 202 0.80 -23.94 -14.60
N GLY A 203 1.95 -24.30 -15.19
CA GLY A 203 2.13 -24.61 -16.60
C GLY A 203 3.11 -23.68 -17.31
N THR A 204 3.11 -23.75 -18.64
CA THR A 204 3.94 -22.93 -19.53
C THR A 204 3.25 -21.61 -19.89
N LYS A 205 4.03 -20.58 -20.20
CA LYS A 205 3.49 -19.39 -20.84
C LYS A 205 2.87 -19.74 -22.20
N PRO A 206 1.65 -19.26 -22.52
CA PRO A 206 1.06 -19.46 -23.83
C PRO A 206 2.00 -19.02 -24.96
N GLY A 207 2.29 -19.92 -25.89
CA GLY A 207 3.16 -19.64 -27.02
C GLY A 207 4.67 -19.74 -26.76
N SER A 208 5.12 -20.17 -25.57
CA SER A 208 6.57 -20.37 -25.32
C SER A 208 7.18 -21.51 -26.12
N GLY A 209 6.36 -22.45 -26.61
CA GLY A 209 6.83 -23.65 -27.30
C GLY A 209 7.38 -24.73 -26.37
N SER A 210 7.42 -24.46 -25.05
CA SER A 210 7.76 -25.43 -24.02
C SER A 210 6.70 -26.54 -23.93
N GLY A 211 7.14 -27.77 -23.67
CA GLY A 211 6.23 -28.88 -23.36
C GLY A 211 5.60 -28.71 -21.98
N THR A 212 4.41 -29.26 -21.78
CA THR A 212 3.74 -29.29 -20.47
C THR A 212 4.40 -30.32 -19.57
N ALA A 213 4.83 -29.86 -18.40
CA ALA A 213 5.29 -30.69 -17.30
C ALA A 213 4.28 -30.60 -16.14
N THR A 214 4.10 -31.70 -15.40
CA THR A 214 3.03 -31.84 -14.39
C THR A 214 3.55 -32.35 -13.04
N ARG A 215 4.88 -32.28 -12.86
CA ARG A 215 5.47 -32.53 -11.55
C ARG A 215 5.30 -31.33 -10.64
N ASP A 216 5.64 -31.56 -9.39
CA ASP A 216 5.20 -30.73 -8.29
C ASP A 216 6.10 -29.51 -8.15
N VAL A 217 5.44 -28.36 -7.96
CA VAL A 217 6.07 -27.11 -7.54
C VAL A 217 5.77 -26.97 -6.05
N TRP A 218 6.81 -27.00 -5.24
CA TRP A 218 6.77 -26.94 -3.78
C TRP A 218 7.19 -25.56 -3.32
N ILE A 219 6.32 -24.89 -2.57
CA ILE A 219 6.62 -23.61 -1.94
C ILE A 219 6.51 -23.78 -0.43
N MET A 220 7.53 -23.30 0.29
CA MET A 220 7.55 -23.32 1.74
C MET A 220 6.52 -22.34 2.31
N ASP A 221 5.64 -22.79 3.19
CA ASP A 221 4.67 -21.97 3.92
C ASP A 221 5.32 -21.14 5.03
N ASP A 222 4.52 -20.30 5.70
CA ASP A 222 4.95 -19.44 6.80
C ASP A 222 5.52 -20.20 8.01
N ASN A 223 5.11 -21.46 8.18
CA ASN A 223 5.60 -22.37 9.23
C ASN A 223 6.87 -23.14 8.83
N GLY A 224 7.39 -22.92 7.62
CA GLY A 224 8.60 -23.57 7.13
C GLY A 224 8.38 -24.97 6.54
N VAL A 225 7.14 -25.32 6.19
CA VAL A 225 6.77 -26.63 5.63
C VAL A 225 6.47 -26.49 4.14
N TYR A 226 6.97 -27.40 3.30
CA TYR A 226 6.68 -27.38 1.87
C TYR A 226 5.25 -27.80 1.57
N GLN A 227 4.57 -26.97 0.79
CA GLN A 227 3.23 -27.21 0.27
C GLN A 227 3.27 -27.19 -1.26
N THR A 228 2.61 -28.15 -1.88
CA THR A 228 2.58 -28.28 -3.35
C THR A 228 1.44 -27.46 -3.95
N MET A 229 1.65 -26.90 -5.14
CA MET A 229 0.57 -26.35 -5.97
C MET A 229 -0.45 -27.44 -6.36
N LYS A 230 -0.06 -28.71 -6.36
CA LYS A 230 -0.90 -29.82 -6.82
C LYS A 230 -1.92 -30.25 -5.77
N ASN A 231 -3.20 -30.21 -6.14
CA ASN A 231 -4.30 -30.68 -5.33
C ASN A 231 -4.38 -32.22 -5.31
N ALA A 232 -5.09 -32.77 -4.33
CA ALA A 232 -5.26 -34.22 -4.17
C ALA A 232 -5.99 -34.89 -5.35
N ASP A 233 -6.81 -34.13 -6.09
CA ASP A 233 -7.51 -34.58 -7.30
C ASP A 233 -6.63 -34.51 -8.57
N GLY A 234 -5.39 -34.02 -8.45
CA GLY A 234 -4.45 -33.87 -9.56
C GLY A 234 -4.57 -32.55 -10.33
N THR A 235 -5.50 -31.67 -9.95
CA THR A 235 -5.52 -30.27 -10.43
C THR A 235 -4.42 -29.45 -9.75
N PHE A 236 -4.25 -28.20 -10.15
CA PHE A 236 -3.30 -27.28 -9.54
C PHE A 236 -4.05 -26.10 -8.97
N LEU A 237 -3.73 -25.72 -7.74
CA LEU A 237 -4.15 -24.48 -7.14
C LEU A 237 -3.26 -23.36 -7.67
N ASP A 238 -3.85 -22.48 -8.47
CA ASP A 238 -3.23 -21.32 -9.09
C ASP A 238 -4.29 -20.22 -9.27
N SER A 239 -3.95 -19.07 -9.87
CA SER A 239 -4.86 -17.93 -10.03
C SER A 239 -6.13 -18.20 -10.85
N ARG A 240 -6.29 -19.39 -11.44
CA ARG A 240 -7.51 -19.79 -12.15
C ARG A 240 -8.58 -20.32 -11.22
N ASP A 241 -8.26 -20.56 -9.95
CA ASP A 241 -9.22 -20.99 -8.94
C ASP A 241 -10.14 -19.83 -8.51
N ASP A 242 -11.45 -20.08 -8.44
CA ASP A 242 -12.44 -19.06 -8.05
C ASP A 242 -12.24 -18.57 -6.61
N ASP A 243 -11.64 -19.38 -5.72
CA ASP A 243 -11.33 -19.06 -4.32
C ASP A 243 -9.82 -18.89 -4.08
N TRP A 244 -9.06 -18.60 -5.14
CA TRP A 244 -7.60 -18.50 -5.14
C TRP A 244 -7.03 -17.70 -3.97
N VAL A 245 -7.59 -16.53 -3.66
CA VAL A 245 -7.08 -15.67 -2.58
C VAL A 245 -7.15 -16.38 -1.22
N ASN A 246 -8.28 -17.00 -0.88
CA ASN A 246 -8.43 -17.67 0.41
C ASN A 246 -7.66 -18.98 0.46
N GLU A 247 -7.70 -19.77 -0.62
CA GLU A 247 -6.99 -21.05 -0.71
C GLU A 247 -5.46 -20.86 -0.68
N SER A 248 -4.93 -19.83 -1.35
CA SER A 248 -3.51 -19.51 -1.33
C SER A 248 -3.05 -19.08 0.08
N LEU A 249 -3.81 -18.19 0.73
CA LEU A 249 -3.53 -17.77 2.11
C LEU A 249 -3.61 -18.95 3.08
N ALA A 250 -4.59 -19.84 2.92
CA ALA A 250 -4.75 -21.02 3.77
C ALA A 250 -3.61 -22.03 3.56
N ARG A 251 -3.10 -22.18 2.34
CA ARG A 251 -2.06 -23.15 2.01
C ARG A 251 -0.66 -22.65 2.33
N TRP A 252 -0.33 -21.41 1.99
CA TRP A 252 1.05 -20.90 2.08
C TRP A 252 1.25 -19.77 3.10
N GLY A 253 0.21 -19.37 3.85
CA GLY A 253 0.33 -18.39 4.93
C GLY A 253 0.78 -17.00 4.46
N GLY A 254 0.38 -16.59 3.25
CA GLY A 254 0.77 -15.31 2.66
C GLY A 254 2.17 -15.28 2.04
N ARG A 255 2.73 -16.44 1.68
CA ARG A 255 3.98 -16.53 0.90
C ARG A 255 3.79 -16.66 -0.61
N VAL A 256 2.59 -17.05 -1.04
CA VAL A 256 2.22 -17.13 -2.46
C VAL A 256 1.08 -16.13 -2.67
N GLU A 257 1.39 -14.99 -3.29
CA GLU A 257 0.43 -13.89 -3.46
C GLU A 257 0.61 -13.24 -4.82
N ASP A 258 -0.47 -12.81 -5.44
CA ASP A 258 -0.48 -12.25 -6.79
C ASP A 258 -1.28 -10.95 -6.86
N GLY A 259 -1.56 -10.45 -8.07
CA GLY A 259 -2.38 -9.25 -8.27
C GLY A 259 -3.75 -9.29 -7.59
N ASN A 260 -4.38 -10.48 -7.46
CA ASN A 260 -5.65 -10.65 -6.76
C ASN A 260 -5.53 -10.44 -5.23
N HIS A 261 -4.33 -10.59 -4.69
CA HIS A 261 -4.00 -10.30 -3.29
C HIS A 261 -3.62 -8.83 -3.07
N GLY A 262 -3.59 -8.01 -4.13
CA GLY A 262 -3.17 -6.61 -4.09
C GLY A 262 -1.66 -6.42 -4.23
N ILE A 263 -0.92 -7.42 -4.72
CA ILE A 263 0.47 -7.24 -5.10
C ILE A 263 0.53 -6.33 -6.33
N THR A 264 1.30 -5.26 -6.23
CA THR A 264 1.55 -4.31 -7.33
C THR A 264 2.96 -4.51 -7.88
N PRO A 265 3.26 -4.01 -9.08
CA PRO A 265 4.63 -4.00 -9.60
C PRO A 265 5.58 -3.34 -8.60
N LEU A 266 6.75 -3.94 -8.42
CA LEU A 266 7.83 -3.37 -7.65
C LEU A 266 8.70 -2.57 -8.61
N TYR A 267 8.69 -1.25 -8.46
CA TYR A 267 9.54 -0.37 -9.24
C TYR A 267 10.89 -0.28 -8.53
N MET A 268 11.93 -0.79 -9.18
CA MET A 268 13.29 -0.68 -8.67
C MET A 268 13.76 0.78 -8.78
N PRO A 269 14.61 1.27 -7.86
CA PRO A 269 15.14 2.62 -7.93
C PRO A 269 15.75 2.89 -9.31
N VAL A 270 15.42 4.07 -9.83
CA VAL A 270 15.84 4.56 -11.15
C VAL A 270 17.36 4.47 -11.24
N VAL A 271 17.86 3.69 -12.21
CA VAL A 271 19.24 3.88 -12.67
C VAL A 271 19.24 5.25 -13.34
N VAL A 272 20.01 6.18 -12.80
CA VAL A 272 20.09 7.57 -13.28
C VAL A 272 20.61 7.67 -14.74
N ASP A 273 21.16 6.57 -15.28
CA ASP A 273 21.47 6.38 -16.69
C ASP A 273 21.38 4.88 -17.06
N GLY A 274 20.75 4.53 -18.17
CA GLY A 274 20.77 3.16 -18.72
C GLY A 274 19.63 2.20 -18.26
N PRO A 275 19.53 1.00 -18.87
CA PRO A 275 18.56 -0.03 -18.45
C PRO A 275 18.83 -0.53 -17.02
N ALA A 276 17.77 -0.94 -16.31
CA ALA A 276 17.87 -1.44 -14.93
C ALA A 276 18.81 -2.65 -14.74
N THR A 277 19.15 -3.36 -15.81
CA THR A 277 20.14 -4.45 -15.81
C THR A 277 21.57 -3.95 -15.61
N ASP A 278 21.85 -2.67 -15.85
CA ASP A 278 23.20 -2.12 -15.73
C ASP A 278 23.73 -2.23 -14.29
N LEU A 279 22.89 -2.25 -13.26
CA LEU A 279 23.34 -2.49 -11.89
C LEU A 279 23.94 -3.89 -11.69
N ILE A 280 23.42 -4.90 -12.39
CA ILE A 280 23.76 -6.33 -12.19
C ILE A 280 24.65 -6.91 -13.29
N ASP A 281 24.81 -6.19 -14.40
CA ASP A 281 25.75 -6.56 -15.46
C ASP A 281 27.20 -6.43 -14.98
N ARG A 282 28.11 -7.16 -15.63
CA ARG A 282 29.54 -7.15 -15.27
C ARG A 282 30.16 -5.79 -15.59
N ALA A 283 31.23 -5.42 -14.86
CA ALA A 283 31.87 -4.10 -14.98
C ALA A 283 32.37 -3.74 -16.40
N ASP A 284 32.66 -4.73 -17.25
CA ASP A 284 33.30 -4.50 -18.55
C ASP A 284 32.37 -3.76 -19.51
N GLY A 285 32.64 -2.46 -19.70
CA GLY A 285 31.85 -1.56 -20.54
C GLY A 285 30.64 -0.93 -19.84
N ASN A 286 30.44 -1.19 -18.54
CA ASN A 286 29.31 -0.69 -17.78
C ASN A 286 29.78 0.02 -16.49
N PRO A 287 29.80 1.36 -16.46
CA PRO A 287 30.26 2.13 -15.31
C PRO A 287 29.34 2.01 -14.09
N ASP A 288 28.06 1.68 -14.30
CA ASP A 288 27.02 1.64 -13.26
C ASP A 288 26.89 0.27 -12.57
N SER A 289 27.66 -0.72 -13.03
CA SER A 289 27.74 -2.05 -12.41
C SER A 289 28.10 -1.98 -10.92
N TYR A 290 27.43 -2.82 -10.11
CA TYR A 290 27.79 -3.04 -8.70
C TYR A 290 29.28 -3.37 -8.51
N GLU A 291 29.94 -4.00 -9.49
CA GLU A 291 31.38 -4.28 -9.42
C GLU A 291 32.23 -3.00 -9.34
N ASN A 292 31.78 -1.89 -9.94
CA ASN A 292 32.48 -0.61 -9.96
C ASN A 292 32.12 0.30 -8.77
N VAL A 293 30.87 0.23 -8.29
CA VAL A 293 30.37 1.12 -7.23
C VAL A 293 30.39 0.49 -5.83
N ALA A 294 30.62 -0.82 -5.71
CA ALA A 294 30.65 -1.49 -4.42
C ALA A 294 31.84 -1.04 -3.55
N GLY A 295 31.55 -0.72 -2.28
CA GLY A 295 32.57 -0.54 -1.24
C GLY A 295 33.02 -1.85 -0.56
N LEU A 296 32.32 -2.95 -0.82
CA LEU A 296 32.53 -4.26 -0.21
C LEU A 296 32.26 -5.36 -1.25
N LYS A 297 33.17 -6.33 -1.39
CA LYS A 297 32.98 -7.52 -2.25
C LYS A 297 33.33 -8.79 -1.50
N PHE A 298 32.63 -9.87 -1.82
CA PHE A 298 32.91 -11.20 -1.29
C PHE A 298 33.46 -12.08 -2.41
N ILE A 299 34.65 -12.64 -2.21
CA ILE A 299 35.30 -13.53 -3.17
C ILE A 299 35.72 -14.78 -2.40
N ASP A 300 35.19 -15.94 -2.79
CA ASP A 300 35.57 -17.26 -2.25
C ASP A 300 35.57 -17.34 -0.70
N GLY A 301 34.58 -16.70 -0.06
CA GLY A 301 34.42 -16.70 1.39
C GLY A 301 35.25 -15.65 2.14
N GLN A 302 35.95 -14.77 1.43
CA GLN A 302 36.66 -13.63 1.99
C GLN A 302 35.95 -12.32 1.67
N ALA A 303 35.84 -11.44 2.66
CA ALA A 303 35.29 -10.10 2.55
C ALA A 303 36.42 -9.11 2.23
N TYR A 304 36.27 -8.31 1.18
CA TYR A 304 37.21 -7.28 0.78
C TYR A 304 36.54 -5.90 0.80
N TYR A 305 37.16 -4.94 1.49
CA TYR A 305 36.70 -3.55 1.57
C TYR A 305 37.51 -2.66 0.61
N ASN A 306 36.84 -1.79 -0.13
CA ASN A 306 37.49 -0.83 -1.02
C ASN A 306 37.96 0.39 -0.22
N THR A 307 39.27 0.63 -0.17
CA THR A 307 39.86 1.78 0.54
C THR A 307 40.04 3.02 -0.33
N GLY A 308 39.59 2.97 -1.59
CA GLY A 308 39.68 4.05 -2.58
C GLY A 308 40.42 3.61 -3.85
N GLY A 309 39.90 4.02 -5.01
CA GLY A 309 40.39 3.58 -6.31
C GLY A 309 40.21 2.08 -6.53
N ASP A 310 41.18 1.43 -7.18
CA ASP A 310 41.18 -0.02 -7.42
C ASP A 310 41.77 -0.84 -6.24
N THR A 311 41.87 -0.25 -5.05
CA THR A 311 42.55 -0.87 -3.90
C THR A 311 41.56 -1.58 -2.98
N TRP A 312 41.68 -2.91 -2.91
CA TRP A 312 40.84 -3.77 -2.08
C TRP A 312 41.65 -4.42 -0.96
N VAL A 313 41.16 -4.29 0.27
CA VAL A 313 41.79 -4.86 1.48
C VAL A 313 40.93 -6.00 2.01
N ASP A 314 41.53 -7.16 2.26
CA ASP A 314 40.86 -8.27 2.94
C ASP A 314 40.54 -7.87 4.38
N VAL A 315 39.26 -7.88 4.74
CA VAL A 315 38.71 -7.55 6.05
C VAL A 315 38.04 -8.75 6.71
N THR A 316 38.28 -9.96 6.19
CA THR A 316 37.77 -11.21 6.77
C THR A 316 38.41 -11.42 8.15
N THR A 317 37.56 -11.52 9.18
CA THR A 317 37.97 -11.83 10.56
C THR A 317 37.74 -13.28 10.91
#